data_AF-O33648-F1
#
_entry.id   AF-O33648-F1
#
_cell.length_a   1.000
_cell.length_b   1.000
_cell.length_c   1.000
_cell.angle_alpha   90.00
_cell.angle_beta   90.00
_cell.angle_gamma   90.00
#
_symmetry.space_group_name_H-M   'P 1'
#
loop_
_entity.id
_entity.type
_entity.pdbx_description
1 polymer ?
#
loop_
_entity_poly.entity_id
_entity_poly.type
_entity_poly.pdbx_seq_one_letter_code
_entity_poly.pdbx_strand_id
1 'polypeptide(L)'
;YIDEETMHLHHDKHHNTYVTNVNAALAKHPEIGEDLEKLLADVESIPADIRQAVINNGGGHLNHALFWELMTAEETAPSAELVADIDATFGSFEEFQAAFTAAATTRFGSGWAWLVVNKEGKLEVVSTANQDTPISEGKTPILGL
;
A
#
# COMPACT_ATOMS: atom_id res chain seq x y z
N TYR A 1 20.60 -3.10 -0.73
CA TYR A 1 20.04 -1.88 -0.13
C TYR A 1 19.34 -2.16 1.19
N ILE A 2 18.51 -3.22 1.26
CA ILE A 2 17.93 -3.74 2.49
C ILE A 2 18.71 -5.00 2.90
N ASP A 3 18.99 -5.19 4.19
CA ASP A 3 19.72 -6.35 4.71
C ASP A 3 18.84 -7.60 4.81
N GLU A 4 19.48 -8.78 4.77
CA GLU A 4 18.81 -10.08 4.78
C GLU A 4 18.00 -10.32 6.06
N GLU A 5 18.52 -9.92 7.23
CA GLU A 5 17.83 -10.11 8.51
C GLU A 5 16.50 -9.36 8.53
N THR A 6 16.51 -8.10 8.08
CA THR A 6 15.30 -7.29 7.92
C THR A 6 14.31 -7.95 6.94
N MET A 7 14.76 -8.46 5.79
CA MET A 7 13.87 -9.14 4.84
C MET A 7 13.17 -10.35 5.47
N HIS A 8 13.91 -11.21 6.18
CA HIS A 8 13.33 -12.37 6.89
C HIS A 8 12.34 -11.94 7.97
N LEU A 9 12.68 -10.97 8.80
CA LEU A 9 11.78 -10.50 9.86
C LEU A 9 10.52 -9.83 9.27
N HIS A 10 10.70 -8.98 8.26
CA HIS A 10 9.62 -8.18 7.67
C HIS A 10 8.62 -9.08 6.92
N HIS A 11 9.09 -10.09 6.19
CA HIS A 11 8.23 -11.07 5.53
C HIS A 11 7.69 -12.14 6.51
N ASP A 12 8.57 -12.94 7.13
CA ASP A 12 8.16 -14.15 7.86
C ASP A 12 7.50 -13.86 9.22
N LYS A 13 7.72 -12.67 9.79
CA LYS A 13 7.12 -12.27 11.07
C LYS A 13 6.06 -11.20 10.88
N HIS A 14 6.42 -10.02 10.38
CA HIS A 14 5.49 -8.89 10.32
C HIS A 14 4.35 -9.16 9.33
N HIS A 15 4.66 -9.44 8.06
CA HIS A 15 3.65 -9.75 7.06
C HIS A 15 2.82 -10.98 7.43
N ASN A 16 3.47 -12.07 7.88
CA ASN A 16 2.75 -13.27 8.34
C ASN A 16 1.78 -13.00 9.52
N THR A 17 2.12 -12.09 10.42
CA THR A 17 1.22 -11.70 11.53
C THR A 17 -0.05 -11.02 10.99
N TYR A 18 0.08 -10.13 9.99
CA TYR A 18 -1.08 -9.52 9.34
C TYR A 18 -1.97 -10.56 8.66
N VAL A 19 -1.39 -11.49 7.90
CA VAL A 19 -2.13 -12.58 7.24
C VAL A 19 -2.86 -13.45 8.27
N THR A 20 -2.18 -13.84 9.35
CA THR A 20 -2.76 -14.66 10.43
C THR A 20 -3.96 -13.96 11.07
N ASN A 21 -3.81 -12.68 11.40
CA ASN A 21 -4.85 -11.91 12.09
C ASN A 21 -6.04 -11.59 11.20
N VAL A 22 -5.83 -11.27 9.92
CA VAL A 22 -6.95 -10.99 9.01
C VAL A 22 -7.76 -12.26 8.75
N ASN A 23 -7.12 -13.42 8.57
CA ASN A 23 -7.82 -14.70 8.44
C ASN A 23 -8.66 -15.01 9.69
N ALA A 24 -8.12 -14.76 10.89
CA ALA A 24 -8.86 -14.95 12.14
C ALA A 24 -10.06 -13.99 12.27
N ALA A 25 -9.97 -12.77 11.73
CA ALA A 25 -11.08 -11.81 11.70
C ALA A 25 -12.17 -12.25 10.72
N LEU A 26 -11.79 -12.59 9.47
CA LEU A 26 -12.71 -13.02 8.42
C LEU A 26 -13.44 -14.33 8.76
N ALA A 27 -12.81 -15.24 9.51
CA ALA A 27 -13.44 -16.48 9.96
C ALA A 27 -14.70 -16.27 10.82
N LYS A 28 -14.90 -15.08 11.40
CA LYS A 28 -16.12 -14.73 12.15
C LYS A 28 -17.29 -14.37 11.23
N HIS A 29 -17.00 -13.97 9.99
CA HIS A 29 -17.94 -13.48 8.98
C HIS A 29 -17.65 -14.08 7.60
N PRO A 30 -17.75 -15.41 7.42
CA PRO A 30 -17.43 -16.07 6.16
C PRO A 30 -18.29 -15.58 4.98
N GLU A 31 -19.46 -14.98 5.24
CA GLU A 31 -20.38 -14.44 4.24
C GLU A 31 -19.84 -13.24 3.46
N ILE A 32 -18.87 -12.50 3.99
CA ILE A 32 -18.29 -11.33 3.31
C ILE A 32 -17.14 -11.70 2.35
N GLY A 33 -16.67 -12.96 2.41
CA GLY A 33 -15.56 -13.47 1.62
C GLY A 33 -14.19 -12.93 2.08
N GLU A 34 -13.19 -13.06 1.21
CA GLU A 34 -11.78 -12.77 1.51
C GLU A 34 -11.12 -11.80 0.51
N ASP A 35 -11.91 -11.17 -0.36
CA ASP A 35 -11.43 -10.14 -1.29
C ASP A 35 -11.13 -8.85 -0.54
N LEU A 36 -9.89 -8.74 -0.04
CA LEU A 36 -9.45 -7.62 0.79
C LEU A 36 -9.44 -6.28 0.04
N GLU A 37 -9.14 -6.26 -1.26
CA GLU A 37 -9.19 -5.02 -2.04
C GLU A 37 -10.61 -4.46 -2.07
N LYS A 38 -11.59 -5.34 -2.35
CA LYS A 38 -13.01 -4.95 -2.32
C LYS A 38 -13.47 -4.54 -0.93
N LEU A 39 -13.10 -5.29 0.11
CA LEU A 39 -13.50 -4.99 1.48
C LEU A 39 -12.92 -3.66 1.96
N LEU A 40 -11.65 -3.37 1.64
CA LEU A 40 -11.00 -2.14 2.05
C LEU A 40 -11.40 -0.93 1.20
N ALA A 41 -11.91 -1.13 -0.02
CA ALA A 41 -12.51 -0.07 -0.82
C ALA A 41 -13.83 0.48 -0.25
N ASP A 42 -14.54 -0.31 0.58
CA ASP A 42 -15.74 0.11 1.31
C ASP A 42 -15.71 -0.43 2.75
N VAL A 43 -14.87 0.18 3.60
CA VAL A 43 -14.66 -0.26 4.98
C VAL A 43 -15.92 -0.22 5.84
N GLU A 44 -16.92 0.59 5.47
CA GLU A 44 -18.18 0.68 6.20
C GLU A 44 -19.08 -0.55 5.97
N SER A 45 -18.90 -1.24 4.83
CA SER A 45 -19.56 -2.53 4.55
C SER A 45 -19.05 -3.67 5.43
N ILE A 46 -17.86 -3.53 6.02
CA ILE A 46 -17.27 -4.54 6.91
C ILE A 46 -18.03 -4.52 8.25
N PRO A 47 -18.45 -5.69 8.78
CA PRO A 47 -19.11 -5.80 10.08
C PRO A 47 -18.33 -5.09 11.18
N ALA A 48 -19.04 -4.29 11.99
CA ALA A 48 -18.42 -3.33 12.89
C ALA A 48 -17.49 -3.97 13.94
N ASP A 49 -17.74 -5.21 14.34
CA ASP A 49 -16.96 -5.95 15.34
C ASP A 49 -15.61 -6.49 14.80
N ILE A 50 -15.47 -6.61 13.47
CA ILE A 50 -14.21 -7.00 12.82
C ILE A 50 -13.57 -5.88 11.99
N ARG A 51 -14.29 -4.79 11.73
CA ARG A 51 -13.88 -3.71 10.82
C ARG A 51 -12.45 -3.22 11.05
N GLN A 52 -12.12 -2.78 12.25
CA GLN A 52 -10.77 -2.28 12.51
C GLN A 52 -9.69 -3.37 12.40
N ALA A 53 -10.03 -4.62 12.74
CA ALA A 53 -9.09 -5.73 12.58
C ALA A 53 -8.82 -6.01 11.09
N VAL A 54 -9.84 -5.92 10.23
CA VAL A 54 -9.67 -6.05 8.77
C VAL A 54 -8.94 -4.85 8.18
N ILE A 55 -9.23 -3.62 8.62
CA ILE A 55 -8.47 -2.43 8.18
C ILE A 55 -6.97 -2.60 8.51
N ASN A 56 -6.65 -2.89 9.77
CA ASN A 56 -5.25 -2.96 10.21
C ASN A 56 -4.49 -4.14 9.60
N ASN A 57 -5.10 -5.33 9.59
CA ASN A 57 -4.40 -6.56 9.18
C ASN A 57 -4.60 -6.90 7.71
N GLY A 58 -5.78 -6.59 7.14
CA GLY A 58 -6.00 -6.67 5.70
C GLY A 58 -5.19 -5.63 4.95
N GLY A 59 -5.20 -4.37 5.44
CA GLY A 59 -4.31 -3.33 4.91
C GLY A 59 -2.85 -3.72 5.05
N GLY A 60 -2.45 -4.23 6.21
CA GLY A 60 -1.09 -4.75 6.43
C GLY A 60 -0.70 -5.84 5.43
N HIS A 61 -1.60 -6.80 5.16
CA HIS A 61 -1.34 -7.82 4.15
C HIS A 61 -1.19 -7.21 2.75
N LEU A 62 -2.14 -6.40 2.28
CA LEU A 62 -2.11 -5.86 0.92
C LEU A 62 -0.89 -4.96 0.69
N ASN A 63 -0.58 -4.09 1.66
CA ASN A 63 0.54 -3.17 1.57
C ASN A 63 1.87 -3.92 1.44
N HIS A 64 2.08 -4.97 2.25
CA HIS A 64 3.32 -5.77 2.18
C HIS A 64 3.38 -6.63 0.91
N ALA A 65 2.27 -7.25 0.51
CA ALA A 65 2.21 -8.04 -0.72
C ALA A 65 2.64 -7.20 -1.93
N LEU A 66 2.10 -5.97 -2.05
CA LEU A 66 2.51 -5.02 -3.07
C LEU A 66 3.98 -4.60 -2.92
N PHE A 67 4.43 -4.28 -1.70
CA PHE A 67 5.82 -3.89 -1.44
C PHE A 67 6.85 -4.92 -1.94
N TRP A 68 6.57 -6.22 -1.75
CA TRP A 68 7.46 -7.28 -2.24
C TRP A 68 7.50 -7.35 -3.76
N GLU A 69 6.35 -7.20 -4.43
CA GLU A 69 6.26 -7.23 -5.90
C GLU A 69 6.91 -6.03 -6.57
N LEU A 70 6.99 -4.90 -5.87
CA LEU A 70 7.61 -3.66 -6.37
C LEU A 70 9.13 -3.64 -6.22
N MET A 71 9.72 -4.59 -5.49
CA MET A 71 11.17 -4.67 -5.29
C MET A 71 11.81 -5.71 -6.18
N THR A 72 12.99 -5.39 -6.70
CA THR A 72 13.80 -6.31 -7.50
C THR A 72 15.29 -6.09 -7.24
N ALA A 73 16.07 -7.16 -7.40
CA ALA A 73 17.54 -7.09 -7.38
C ALA A 73 18.12 -6.61 -8.73
N GLU A 74 17.30 -6.57 -9.77
CA GLU A 74 17.68 -6.14 -11.11
C GLU A 74 17.47 -4.63 -11.28
N GLU A 75 18.35 -3.97 -12.04
CA GLU A 75 18.12 -2.59 -12.43
C GLU A 75 16.95 -2.53 -13.42
N THR A 76 15.96 -1.69 -13.10
CA THR A 76 14.80 -1.42 -13.96
C THR A 76 14.61 0.08 -14.12
N ALA A 77 13.87 0.47 -15.15
CA ALA A 77 13.50 1.85 -15.40
C ALA A 77 11.99 1.95 -15.62
N PRO A 78 11.35 3.08 -15.27
CA PRO A 78 9.96 3.33 -15.60
C PRO A 78 9.68 3.14 -17.10
N SER A 79 8.51 2.61 -17.43
CA SER A 79 8.08 2.53 -18.83
C SER A 79 7.92 3.95 -19.43
N ALA A 80 8.02 4.07 -20.75
CA ALA A 80 7.85 5.37 -21.42
C ALA A 80 6.48 6.02 -21.14
N GLU A 81 5.44 5.21 -20.97
CA GLU A 81 4.10 5.66 -20.58
C GLU A 81 4.11 6.26 -19.17
N LEU A 82 4.70 5.56 -18.20
CA LEU A 82 4.81 6.05 -16.82
C LEU A 82 5.67 7.32 -16.72
N VAL A 83 6.76 7.41 -17.49
CA VAL A 83 7.58 8.64 -17.56
C VAL A 83 6.75 9.81 -18.07
N ALA A 84 5.97 9.61 -19.13
CA ALA A 84 5.13 10.67 -19.70
C ALA A 84 4.06 11.15 -18.69
N ASP A 85 3.44 10.23 -17.95
CA ASP A 85 2.46 10.57 -16.92
C ASP A 85 3.10 11.28 -15.72
N ILE A 86 4.32 10.87 -15.33
CA ILE A 86 5.11 11.54 -14.30
C ILE A 86 5.45 12.97 -14.74
N ASP A 87 5.96 13.16 -15.95
CA ASP A 87 6.32 14.49 -16.46
C ASP A 87 5.08 15.38 -16.60
N ALA A 88 3.95 14.82 -17.05
CA ALA A 88 2.68 15.56 -17.15
C ALA A 88 2.11 15.99 -15.79
N THR A 89 2.35 15.20 -14.73
CA THR A 89 1.79 15.44 -13.40
C THR A 89 2.72 16.29 -12.53
N PHE A 90 4.00 15.94 -12.49
CA PHE A 90 5.00 16.50 -11.57
C PHE A 90 5.98 17.46 -12.28
N GLY A 91 5.99 17.50 -13.61
CA GLY A 91 6.88 18.33 -14.42
C GLY A 91 8.19 17.65 -14.80
N SER A 92 8.71 16.77 -13.94
CA SER A 92 9.85 15.90 -14.23
C SER A 92 9.92 14.71 -13.26
N PHE A 93 10.70 13.69 -13.61
CA PHE A 93 11.03 12.60 -12.68
C PHE A 93 11.74 13.08 -11.41
N GLU A 94 12.59 14.11 -11.50
CA GLU A 94 13.30 14.69 -10.33
C GLU A 94 12.31 15.33 -9.35
N GLU A 95 11.33 16.08 -9.86
CA GLU A 95 10.27 16.69 -9.05
C GLU A 95 9.36 15.63 -8.42
N PHE A 96 9.04 14.55 -9.16
CA PHE A 96 8.36 13.39 -8.59
C PHE A 96 9.17 12.76 -7.44
N GLN A 97 10.46 12.49 -7.66
CA GLN A 97 11.31 11.89 -6.64
C GLN A 97 11.41 12.78 -5.40
N ALA A 98 11.50 14.11 -5.57
CA ALA A 98 11.49 15.06 -4.47
C ALA A 98 10.16 15.03 -3.70
N ALA A 99 9.02 15.03 -4.39
CA ALA A 99 7.70 14.95 -3.78
C ALA A 99 7.48 13.62 -3.01
N PHE A 100 7.83 12.49 -3.61
CA PHE A 100 7.73 11.17 -2.98
C PHE A 100 8.65 11.05 -1.76
N THR A 101 9.89 11.53 -1.87
CA THR A 101 10.84 11.57 -0.74
C THR A 101 10.32 12.43 0.40
N ALA A 102 9.74 13.60 0.10
CA ALA A 102 9.12 14.44 1.11
C ALA A 102 7.95 13.74 1.81
N ALA A 103 7.08 13.04 1.07
CA ALA A 103 5.97 12.29 1.65
C ALA A 103 6.44 11.16 2.58
N ALA A 104 7.48 10.42 2.19
CA ALA A 104 8.07 9.35 2.98
C ALA A 104 8.77 9.86 4.25
N THR A 105 9.53 10.96 4.13
CA THR A 105 10.33 11.50 5.25
C THR A 105 9.51 12.30 6.26
N THR A 106 8.40 12.91 5.84
CA THR A 106 7.55 13.74 6.71
C THR A 106 6.41 12.96 7.37
N ARG A 107 6.20 11.69 7.00
CA ARG A 107 5.27 10.79 7.70
C ARG A 107 5.73 10.62 9.15
N PHE A 108 4.99 11.25 10.08
CA PHE A 108 5.25 11.12 11.50
C PHE A 108 4.63 9.84 12.07
N GLY A 109 5.44 9.03 12.75
CA GLY A 109 5.06 7.70 13.22
C GLY A 109 5.02 6.67 12.08
N SER A 110 4.42 5.52 12.35
CA SER A 110 4.30 4.44 11.35
C SER A 110 3.36 4.84 10.21
N GLY A 111 3.69 4.42 9.00
CA GLY A 111 2.87 4.67 7.82
C GLY A 111 3.63 4.34 6.54
N TRP A 112 3.04 4.77 5.42
CA TRP A 112 3.53 4.50 4.07
C TRP A 112 3.48 5.78 3.23
N ALA A 113 4.38 5.89 2.25
CA ALA A 113 4.29 6.83 1.15
C ALA A 113 3.91 6.09 -0.14
N TRP A 114 3.10 6.74 -0.97
CA TRP A 114 2.50 6.12 -2.14
C TRP A 114 2.59 7.01 -3.37
N LEU A 115 2.84 6.38 -4.52
CA LEU A 115 2.40 6.90 -5.82
C LEU A 115 1.12 6.14 -6.16
N VAL A 116 0.05 6.88 -6.46
CA VAL A 116 -1.27 6.30 -6.73
C VAL A 116 -1.86 6.89 -8.00
N VAL A 117 -2.78 6.13 -8.62
CA VAL A 117 -3.70 6.64 -9.63
C VAL A 117 -5.01 7.00 -8.93
N ASN A 118 -5.46 8.25 -9.06
CA ASN A 118 -6.71 8.73 -8.49
C ASN A 118 -7.93 8.35 -9.36
N LYS A 119 -9.14 8.75 -8.93
CA LYS A 119 -10.40 8.40 -9.61
C LYS A 119 -10.52 9.01 -11.00
N GLU A 120 -9.79 10.09 -11.26
CA GLU A 120 -9.70 10.77 -12.55
C GLU A 120 -8.62 10.17 -13.47
N GLY A 121 -7.91 9.12 -13.04
CA GLY A 121 -6.83 8.49 -13.80
C GLY A 121 -5.54 9.31 -13.81
N LYS A 122 -5.29 10.12 -12.77
CA LYS A 122 -4.08 10.96 -12.64
C LYS A 122 -3.19 10.48 -11.50
N LEU A 123 -1.90 10.71 -11.65
CA LEU A 123 -0.92 10.38 -10.62
C LEU A 123 -1.03 11.34 -9.44
N GLU A 124 -0.87 10.81 -8.23
CA GLU A 124 -0.80 11.58 -6.99
C GLU A 124 0.25 10.96 -6.07
N VAL A 125 0.96 11.81 -5.31
CA VAL A 125 1.77 11.36 -4.17
C VAL A 125 0.97 11.59 -2.89
N VAL A 126 0.79 10.55 -2.09
CA VAL A 126 0.09 10.59 -0.80
C VAL A 126 0.86 9.81 0.26
N SER A 127 0.49 9.98 1.53
CA SER A 127 0.97 9.11 2.60
C SER A 127 -0.17 8.70 3.50
N THR A 128 -0.13 7.48 4.02
CA THR A 128 -1.13 6.94 4.96
C THR A 128 -0.48 6.63 6.31
N ALA A 129 -1.29 6.61 7.37
CA ALA A 129 -0.83 6.23 8.70
C ALA A 129 -1.00 4.72 8.91
N ASN A 130 -0.13 4.12 9.72
CA ASN A 130 -0.19 2.71 10.09
C ASN A 130 -0.27 1.79 8.88
N GLN A 131 -1.37 1.06 8.72
CA GLN A 131 -1.64 0.15 7.60
C GLN A 131 -2.86 0.58 6.79
N ASP A 132 -3.30 1.83 6.94
CA ASP A 132 -4.33 2.40 6.07
C ASP A 132 -3.82 2.39 4.63
N THR A 133 -4.71 2.11 3.68
CA THR A 133 -4.37 1.96 2.26
C THR A 133 -5.11 3.00 1.42
N PRO A 134 -4.48 3.57 0.36
CA PRO A 134 -5.18 4.45 -0.58
C PRO A 134 -6.39 3.81 -1.27
N ILE A 135 -6.48 2.46 -1.26
CA ILE A 135 -7.65 1.72 -1.75
C ILE A 135 -8.93 2.18 -1.03
N SER A 136 -8.87 2.46 0.28
CA SER A 136 -10.01 2.96 1.06
C SER A 136 -10.46 4.36 0.67
N GLU A 137 -9.63 5.11 -0.06
CA GLU A 137 -9.99 6.40 -0.63
C GLU A 137 -10.45 6.28 -2.10
N GLY A 138 -10.47 5.05 -2.63
CA GLY A 138 -10.78 4.73 -4.02
C GLY A 138 -9.65 5.12 -4.98
N LYS A 139 -8.39 5.00 -4.53
CA LYS A 139 -7.19 5.21 -5.35
C LYS A 139 -6.49 3.88 -5.58
N THR A 140 -5.77 3.75 -6.69
CA THR A 140 -5.00 2.54 -7.02
C THR A 140 -3.52 2.77 -6.72
N PRO A 141 -2.92 2.10 -5.73
CA PRO A 141 -1.50 2.22 -5.45
C PRO A 141 -0.66 1.55 -6.55
N ILE A 142 0.40 2.23 -7.01
CA ILE A 142 1.32 1.71 -8.03
C ILE A 142 2.79 1.72 -7.57
N LEU A 143 3.11 2.44 -6.48
CA LEU A 143 4.37 2.36 -5.74
C LEU A 143 4.09 2.60 -4.26
N GLY A 144 4.75 1.86 -3.37
CA GLY A 144 4.65 2.03 -1.92
C GLY A 144 6.02 1.91 -1.24
N LEU A 145 6.25 2.74 -0.22
CA LEU A 145 7.43 2.71 0.66
C LEU A 145 7.03 2.89 2.13
#